data_AF-A0A6I4RD73-F1
#
_entry.id   AF-A0A6I4RD73-F1
#
_cell.length_a   1.000
_cell.length_b   1.000
_cell.length_c   1.000
_cell.angle_alpha   90.00
_cell.angle_beta   90.00
_cell.angle_gamma   90.00
#
_symmetry.space_group_name_H-M   'P 1'
#
loop_
_entity.id
_entity.type
_entity.pdbx_description
1 polymer ?
#
loop_
_entity_poly.entity_id
_entity_poly.type
_entity_poly.pdbx_seq_one_letter_code
_entity_poly.pdbx_strand_id
1 'polypeptide(L)'
;MAGIYLDPKASFQGDQGASKVLGQLYRAQWDDWKSRFRPYIDQLAGMANSTTFAGEQGGVAAAAVNTSYANAGEALQQQRAGLGIQQTPAQQAAEQRKLSLGQAADSVGAYNQARISARDLQDQILAGGMGLSNIPNTGQVQQG
;
A
#
# COMPACT_ATOMS: atom_id res chain seq x y z
N MET A 1 -6.34 -12.18 21.96
CA MET A 1 -5.93 -13.49 21.41
C MET A 1 -5.90 -14.47 22.57
N ALA A 2 -6.77 -15.47 22.60
CA ALA A 2 -6.74 -16.49 23.64
C ALA A 2 -5.50 -17.37 23.43
N GLY A 3 -4.57 -17.37 24.38
CA GLY A 3 -3.40 -18.25 24.31
C GLY A 3 -3.85 -19.71 24.36
N ILE A 4 -3.45 -20.50 23.36
CA ILE A 4 -3.78 -21.93 23.33
C ILE A 4 -2.93 -22.63 24.39
N TYR A 5 -3.59 -23.19 25.41
CA TYR A 5 -2.95 -24.05 26.40
C TYR A 5 -2.87 -25.48 25.88
N LEU A 6 -1.65 -25.94 25.59
CA LEU A 6 -1.35 -27.35 25.30
C LEU A 6 -0.81 -27.97 26.59
N ASP A 7 -1.45 -29.03 27.08
CA ASP A 7 -0.92 -29.80 28.22
C ASP A 7 0.17 -30.76 27.73
N PRO A 8 1.47 -30.49 28.00
CA PRO A 8 2.54 -31.37 27.54
C PRO A 8 2.49 -32.73 28.24
N LYS A 9 1.85 -32.83 29.42
CA LYS A 9 1.76 -34.09 30.18
C LYS A 9 0.80 -35.09 29.53
N ALA A 10 -0.12 -34.62 28.68
CA ALA A 10 -0.98 -35.48 27.86
C ALA A 10 -0.18 -36.32 26.85
N SER A 11 1.07 -35.95 26.54
CA SER A 11 1.94 -36.73 25.66
C SER A 11 2.35 -38.08 26.24
N PHE A 12 2.34 -38.22 27.57
CA PHE A 12 2.71 -39.43 28.30
C PHE A 12 1.50 -40.30 28.69
N GLN A 13 0.28 -39.93 28.28
CA GLN A 13 -0.94 -40.65 28.61
C GLN A 13 -1.35 -41.61 27.48
N GLY A 14 -1.16 -42.92 27.71
CA GLY A 14 -1.50 -44.01 26.79
C GLY A 14 -0.65 -44.07 25.52
N ASP A 15 -0.83 -45.12 24.72
CA ASP A 15 0.01 -45.41 23.53
C ASP A 15 -0.04 -44.35 22.42
N GLN A 16 -0.96 -43.39 22.50
CA GLN A 16 -1.21 -42.37 21.47
C GLN A 16 -1.15 -40.92 21.99
N GLY A 17 -0.71 -40.71 23.24
CA GLY A 17 -0.66 -39.38 23.87
C GLY A 17 0.18 -38.38 23.07
N ALA A 18 1.39 -38.77 22.70
CA ALA A 18 2.30 -37.93 21.90
C ALA A 18 1.70 -37.54 20.53
N SER A 19 1.09 -38.50 19.82
CA SER A 19 0.43 -38.26 18.53
C SER A 19 -0.74 -37.27 18.64
N LYS A 20 -1.51 -37.31 19.73
CA LYS A 20 -2.61 -36.37 19.99
C LYS A 20 -2.11 -34.96 20.26
N VAL A 21 -1.08 -34.81 21.11
CA VAL A 21 -0.47 -33.50 21.41
C VAL A 21 0.16 -32.89 20.15
N LEU A 22 0.87 -33.67 19.35
CA LEU A 22 1.42 -33.22 18.07
C LEU A 22 0.30 -32.80 17.10
N GLY A 23 -0.78 -33.56 17.01
CA GLY A 23 -1.93 -33.21 16.18
C GLY A 23 -2.65 -31.92 16.62
N GLN A 24 -2.64 -31.59 17.91
CA GLN A 24 -3.16 -30.31 18.42
C GLN A 24 -2.19 -29.16 18.10
N LEU A 25 -0.88 -29.38 18.28
CA LEU A 25 0.15 -28.41 17.96
C LEU A 25 0.13 -28.04 16.47
N TYR A 26 0.07 -29.01 15.56
CA TYR A 26 0.00 -28.73 14.12
C TYR A 26 -1.26 -27.95 13.71
N ARG A 27 -2.41 -28.25 14.32
CA ARG A 27 -3.64 -27.48 14.08
C ARG A 27 -3.50 -26.04 14.57
N ALA A 28 -2.94 -25.85 15.76
CA ALA A 28 -2.69 -24.52 16.32
C ALA A 28 -1.72 -23.71 15.44
N GLN A 29 -0.63 -24.33 14.96
CA GLN A 29 0.31 -23.69 14.04
C GLN A 29 -0.34 -23.32 12.69
N TRP A 30 -1.22 -24.18 12.17
CA TRP A 30 -1.97 -23.89 10.96
C TRP A 30 -2.98 -22.74 11.15
N ASP A 31 -3.67 -22.70 12.28
CA ASP A 31 -4.61 -21.64 12.62
C ASP A 31 -3.90 -20.29 12.82
N ASP A 32 -2.74 -20.27 13.48
CA ASP A 32 -1.88 -19.09 13.58
C ASP A 32 -1.41 -18.62 12.20
N TRP A 33 -0.95 -19.56 11.37
CA TRP A 33 -0.52 -19.26 10.02
C TRP A 33 -1.64 -18.61 9.20
N LYS A 34 -2.86 -19.18 9.25
CA LYS A 34 -4.03 -18.59 8.59
C LYS A 34 -4.32 -17.20 9.12
N SER A 35 -4.31 -16.99 10.44
CA SER A 35 -4.62 -15.68 11.01
C SER A 35 -3.61 -14.61 10.60
N ARG A 36 -2.33 -14.96 10.47
CA ARG A 36 -1.24 -14.00 10.27
C ARG A 36 -0.93 -13.74 8.80
N PHE A 37 -0.89 -14.81 7.99
CA PHE A 37 -0.37 -14.73 6.63
C PHE A 37 -1.47 -14.74 5.57
N ARG A 38 -2.60 -15.42 5.82
CA ARG A 38 -3.67 -15.54 4.81
C ARG A 38 -4.23 -14.19 4.34
N PRO A 39 -4.56 -13.23 5.22
CA PRO A 39 -5.09 -11.93 4.77
C PRO A 39 -4.12 -11.16 3.89
N TYR A 40 -2.82 -11.25 4.19
CA TYR A 40 -1.79 -10.58 3.41
C TYR A 40 -1.61 -11.24 2.03
N ILE A 41 -1.60 -12.58 1.98
CA ILE A 41 -1.57 -13.33 0.73
C ILE A 41 -2.79 -12.99 -0.13
N ASP A 42 -3.98 -12.92 0.46
CA ASP A 42 -5.21 -12.57 -0.26
C ASP A 42 -5.16 -11.13 -0.81
N GLN A 43 -4.60 -10.17 -0.05
CA GLN A 43 -4.38 -8.81 -0.52
C GLN A 43 -3.39 -8.74 -1.69
N LEU A 44 -2.25 -9.42 -1.57
CA LEU A 44 -1.25 -9.49 -2.65
C LEU A 44 -1.83 -10.14 -3.90
N ALA A 45 -2.56 -11.26 -3.75
CA ALA A 45 -3.25 -11.91 -4.84
C ALA A 45 -4.31 -11.00 -5.48
N GLY A 46 -5.03 -10.21 -4.69
CA GLY A 46 -5.97 -9.21 -5.17
C GLY A 46 -5.30 -8.11 -5.99
N MET A 47 -4.18 -7.58 -5.51
CA MET A 47 -3.40 -6.57 -6.24
C MET A 47 -2.82 -7.13 -7.54
N ALA A 48 -2.21 -8.32 -7.49
CA ALA A 48 -1.59 -8.99 -8.64
C ALA A 48 -2.59 -9.27 -9.76
N ASN A 49 -3.82 -9.68 -9.42
CA ASN A 49 -4.86 -10.00 -10.40
C ASN A 49 -5.75 -8.80 -10.78
N SER A 50 -5.56 -7.64 -10.16
CA SER A 50 -6.40 -6.47 -10.44
C SER A 50 -6.08 -5.87 -11.81
N THR A 51 -7.09 -5.82 -12.67
CA THR A 51 -7.00 -5.14 -13.97
C THR A 51 -7.09 -3.61 -13.86
N THR A 52 -7.52 -3.08 -12.71
CA THR A 52 -7.75 -1.64 -12.50
C THR A 52 -6.65 -0.98 -11.67
N PHE A 53 -5.94 -1.73 -10.82
CA PHE A 53 -4.97 -1.20 -9.86
C PHE A 53 -3.94 -0.24 -10.49
N ALA A 54 -3.32 -0.62 -11.61
CA ALA A 54 -2.35 0.25 -12.27
C ALA A 54 -2.96 1.55 -12.81
N GLY A 55 -4.22 1.53 -13.26
CA GLY A 55 -4.96 2.72 -13.66
C GLY A 55 -5.35 3.61 -12.48
N GLU A 56 -5.75 3.00 -11.37
CA GLU A 56 -6.06 3.70 -10.11
C GLU A 56 -4.82 4.41 -9.56
N GLN A 57 -3.66 3.74 -9.52
CA GLN A 57 -2.40 4.37 -9.10
C GLN A 57 -2.00 5.52 -10.02
N GLY A 58 -2.18 5.36 -11.33
CA GLY A 58 -2.01 6.45 -12.29
C GLY A 58 -2.94 7.63 -11.99
N GLY A 59 -4.23 7.36 -11.74
CA GLY A 59 -5.22 8.38 -11.42
C GLY A 59 -4.90 9.15 -10.14
N VAL A 60 -4.46 8.45 -9.08
CA VAL A 60 -4.02 9.07 -7.82
C VAL A 60 -2.82 9.98 -8.06
N ALA A 61 -1.83 9.54 -8.83
CA ALA A 61 -0.65 10.35 -9.14
C ALA A 61 -1.00 11.61 -9.94
N ALA A 62 -1.86 11.50 -10.95
CA ALA A 62 -2.36 12.65 -11.70
C ALA A 62 -3.16 13.62 -10.82
N ALA A 63 -4.00 13.11 -9.91
CA ALA A 63 -4.75 13.94 -8.97
C ALA A 63 -3.81 14.72 -8.03
N ALA A 64 -2.73 14.10 -7.55
CA ALA A 64 -1.73 14.77 -6.71
C ALA A 64 -1.02 15.92 -7.44
N VAL A 65 -0.71 15.73 -8.74
CA VAL A 65 -0.17 16.81 -9.60
C VAL A 65 -1.18 17.95 -9.72
N ASN A 66 -2.45 17.64 -10.01
CA ASN A 66 -3.50 18.65 -10.12
C ASN A 66 -3.64 19.48 -8.84
N THR A 67 -3.64 18.83 -7.66
CA THR A 67 -3.66 19.52 -6.37
C THR A 67 -2.44 20.41 -6.18
N SER A 68 -1.25 19.93 -6.57
CA SER A 68 -0.01 20.73 -6.46
C SER A 68 -0.06 22.00 -7.33
N TYR A 69 -0.58 21.90 -8.55
CA TYR A 69 -0.73 23.05 -9.44
C TYR A 69 -1.80 24.04 -8.97
N ALA A 70 -2.92 23.56 -8.41
CA ALA A 70 -3.93 24.41 -7.80
C ALA A 70 -3.34 25.24 -6.65
N ASN A 71 -2.63 24.58 -5.73
CA ASN A 71 -1.95 25.23 -4.60
C ASN A 71 -0.89 26.23 -5.07
N ALA A 72 -0.12 25.88 -6.11
CA ALA A 72 0.89 26.78 -6.69
C ALA A 72 0.26 28.04 -7.30
N GLY A 73 -0.87 27.89 -8.00
CA GLY A 73 -1.62 29.03 -8.56
C GLY A 73 -2.13 29.98 -7.48
N GLU A 74 -2.72 29.45 -6.40
CA GLU A 74 -3.18 30.24 -5.26
C GLU A 74 -2.03 30.95 -4.54
N ALA A 75 -0.93 30.24 -4.28
CA ALA A 75 0.25 30.80 -3.63
C ALA A 75 0.85 31.96 -4.44
N LEU A 76 0.93 31.80 -5.77
CA LEU A 76 1.42 32.83 -6.67
C LEU A 76 0.49 34.05 -6.69
N GLN A 77 -0.83 33.84 -6.65
CA GLN A 77 -1.81 34.93 -6.54
C GLN A 77 -1.66 35.70 -5.24
N GLN A 78 -1.53 35.01 -4.10
CA GLN A 78 -1.32 35.63 -2.80
C GLN A 78 0.00 36.40 -2.74
N GLN A 79 1.08 35.83 -3.28
CA GLN A 79 2.37 36.49 -3.37
C GLN A 79 2.26 37.81 -4.14
N ARG A 80 1.56 37.82 -5.29
CA ARG A 80 1.35 39.06 -6.06
C ARG A 80 0.52 40.09 -5.31
N ALA A 81 -0.56 39.66 -4.66
CA ALA A 81 -1.40 40.54 -3.85
C ALA A 81 -0.59 41.20 -2.73
N GLY A 82 0.27 40.44 -2.04
CA GLY A 82 1.17 40.96 -1.01
C GLY A 82 2.24 41.93 -1.53
N LEU A 83 2.62 41.81 -2.80
CA LEU A 83 3.56 42.71 -3.48
C LEU A 83 2.87 43.89 -4.19
N GLY A 84 1.54 43.97 -4.17
CA GLY A 84 0.78 44.97 -4.91
C GLY A 84 0.87 44.84 -6.44
N ILE A 85 1.30 43.68 -6.95
CA ILE A 85 1.48 43.45 -8.38
C ILE A 85 0.11 43.21 -9.03
N GLN A 86 -0.27 44.09 -9.95
CA GLN A 86 -1.45 43.93 -10.79
C GLN A 86 -1.03 43.49 -12.20
N GLN A 87 -1.52 42.34 -12.62
CA GLN A 87 -1.28 41.84 -13.98
C GLN A 87 -2.32 42.37 -14.94
N THR A 88 -1.90 42.64 -16.17
CA THR A 88 -2.86 42.87 -17.27
C THR A 88 -3.62 41.57 -17.58
N PRO A 89 -4.82 41.64 -18.16
CA PRO A 89 -5.57 40.44 -18.55
C PRO A 89 -4.78 39.51 -19.47
N ALA A 90 -3.94 40.07 -20.36
CA ALA A 90 -3.07 39.29 -21.24
C ALA A 90 -1.98 38.52 -20.46
N GLN A 91 -1.40 39.12 -19.41
CA GLN A 91 -0.41 38.47 -18.56
C GLN A 91 -1.02 37.32 -17.75
N GLN A 92 -2.21 37.54 -17.19
CA GLN A 92 -2.96 36.50 -16.45
C GLN A 92 -3.26 35.31 -17.36
N ALA A 93 -3.77 35.57 -18.57
CA ALA A 93 -4.08 34.51 -19.53
C ALA A 93 -2.85 33.72 -19.98
N ALA A 94 -1.71 34.40 -20.19
CA ALA A 94 -0.46 33.75 -20.57
C ALA A 94 0.09 32.86 -19.44
N GLU A 95 0.04 33.34 -18.20
CA GLU A 95 0.46 32.60 -17.01
C GLU A 95 -0.42 31.37 -16.77
N GLN A 96 -1.75 31.55 -16.83
CA GLN A 96 -2.71 30.46 -16.68
C GLN A 96 -2.51 29.38 -17.75
N ARG A 97 -2.25 29.78 -19.00
CA ARG A 97 -1.92 28.84 -20.08
C ARG A 97 -0.65 28.06 -19.77
N LYS A 98 0.40 28.73 -19.29
CA LYS A 98 1.67 28.07 -18.92
C LYS A 98 1.47 27.06 -17.80
N LEU A 99 0.72 27.43 -16.75
CA LEU A 99 0.38 26.54 -15.64
C LEU A 99 -0.44 25.33 -16.12
N SER A 100 -1.48 25.57 -16.94
CA SER A 100 -2.35 24.50 -17.45
C SER A 100 -1.60 23.53 -18.35
N LEU A 101 -0.67 24.03 -19.18
CA LEU A 101 0.16 23.19 -20.03
C LEU A 101 1.14 22.34 -19.20
N GLY A 102 1.80 22.94 -18.21
CA GLY A 102 2.67 22.23 -17.28
C GLY A 102 1.91 21.16 -16.50
N GLN A 103 0.75 21.52 -15.95
CA GLN A 103 -0.13 20.61 -15.23
C GLN A 103 -0.51 19.40 -16.09
N ALA A 104 -0.92 19.62 -17.34
CA ALA A 104 -1.29 18.52 -18.24
C ALA A 104 -0.11 17.59 -18.54
N ALA A 105 1.07 18.16 -18.85
CA ALA A 105 2.26 17.38 -19.13
C ALA A 105 2.71 16.56 -17.92
N ASP A 106 2.79 17.18 -16.75
CA ASP A 106 3.22 16.54 -15.52
C ASP A 106 2.19 15.50 -15.04
N SER A 107 0.90 15.74 -15.23
CA SER A 107 -0.14 14.79 -14.87
C SER A 107 -0.06 13.53 -15.71
N VAL A 108 0.19 13.65 -17.02
CA VAL A 108 0.39 12.50 -17.91
C VAL A 108 1.68 11.77 -17.56
N GLY A 109 2.76 12.50 -17.27
CA GLY A 109 4.03 11.93 -16.83
C GLY A 109 3.87 11.11 -15.54
N ALA A 110 3.27 11.72 -14.52
CA ALA A 110 2.99 11.09 -13.23
C ALA A 110 2.06 9.89 -13.37
N TYR A 111 0.99 10.01 -14.17
CA TYR A 111 0.06 8.91 -14.46
C TYR A 111 0.79 7.71 -15.05
N ASN A 112 1.59 7.94 -16.10
CA ASN A 112 2.31 6.88 -16.79
C ASN A 112 3.35 6.22 -15.89
N GLN A 113 4.12 7.01 -15.15
CA GLN A 113 5.13 6.49 -14.22
C GLN A 113 4.49 5.63 -13.14
N ALA A 114 3.44 6.12 -12.48
CA ALA A 114 2.75 5.37 -11.44
C ALA A 114 2.12 4.09 -11.98
N ARG A 115 1.55 4.13 -13.20
CA ARG A 115 1.00 2.94 -13.86
C ARG A 115 2.07 1.90 -14.20
N ILE A 116 3.26 2.31 -14.63
CA ILE A 116 4.39 1.41 -14.88
C ILE A 116 4.85 0.78 -13.56
N SER A 117 5.12 1.60 -12.55
CA SER A 117 5.55 1.10 -11.23
C SER A 117 4.51 0.17 -10.57
N ALA A 118 3.22 0.42 -10.79
CA ALA A 118 2.15 -0.45 -10.30
C ALA A 118 2.14 -1.82 -11.02
N ARG A 119 2.44 -1.86 -12.32
CA ARG A 119 2.60 -3.13 -13.06
C ARG A 119 3.85 -3.88 -12.63
N ASP A 120 4.96 -3.17 -12.44
CA ASP A 120 6.19 -3.76 -11.93
C ASP A 120 5.95 -4.39 -10.55
N LEU A 121 5.16 -3.73 -9.70
CA LEU A 121 4.73 -4.29 -8.42
C LEU A 121 3.88 -5.55 -8.61
N GLN A 122 2.90 -5.55 -9.52
CA GLN A 122 2.08 -6.73 -9.81
C GLN A 122 2.95 -7.91 -10.27
N ASP A 123 3.91 -7.67 -11.16
CA ASP A 123 4.86 -8.68 -11.65
C ASP A 123 5.76 -9.20 -10.52
N GLN A 124 6.23 -8.31 -9.63
CA GLN A 124 6.99 -8.70 -8.44
C GLN A 124 6.18 -9.56 -7.47
N ILE A 125 4.89 -9.26 -7.29
CA ILE A 125 4.00 -10.08 -6.47
C ILE A 125 3.84 -11.47 -7.10
N LEU A 126 3.57 -11.54 -8.40
CA LEU A 126 3.41 -12.80 -9.14
C LEU A 126 4.69 -13.65 -9.13
N ALA A 127 5.85 -13.01 -9.23
CA ALA A 127 7.15 -13.67 -9.14
C ALA A 127 7.52 -14.12 -7.71
N GLY A 128 6.70 -13.79 -6.70
CA GLY A 128 6.95 -14.13 -5.30
C GLY A 128 8.00 -13.23 -4.61
N GLY A 129 8.35 -12.09 -5.20
CA GLY A 129 9.36 -11.16 -4.69
C GLY A 129 8.94 -10.39 -3.44
N MET A 130 7.63 -10.29 -3.17
CA MET A 130 7.05 -9.58 -2.01
C MET A 130 6.98 -10.47 -0.75
N GLY A 131 8.13 -11.06 -0.40
CA GLY A 131 8.25 -12.13 0.61
C GLY A 131 7.55 -11.85 1.96
N LEU A 132 7.02 -12.92 2.56
CA LEU A 132 6.32 -12.91 3.86
C LEU A 132 7.20 -12.47 5.05
N SER A 133 8.50 -12.29 4.83
CA SER A 133 9.51 -11.98 5.85
C SER A 133 9.38 -10.58 6.46
N ASN A 134 8.70 -9.64 5.80
CA ASN A 134 8.45 -8.28 6.30
C ASN A 134 7.14 -8.14 7.09
N ILE A 135 6.40 -9.23 7.33
CA ILE A 135 5.15 -9.20 8.09
C ILE A 135 5.51 -9.10 9.59
N PRO A 136 4.99 -8.10 10.33
CA PRO A 136 5.28 -7.94 11.75
C PRO A 136 5.04 -9.24 12.52
N ASN A 137 6.07 -9.69 13.26
CA ASN A 137 5.96 -10.85 14.14
C ASN A 137 5.17 -10.46 15.39
N THR A 138 3.84 -10.40 15.30
CA THR A 138 2.95 -10.10 16.44
C THR A 138 2.85 -11.25 17.46
N GLY A 139 3.68 -12.29 17.33
CA GLY A 139 3.66 -13.48 18.19
C GLY A 139 4.62 -13.49 19.38
N GLN A 140 5.43 -12.44 19.60
CA GLN A 140 6.28 -12.41 20.80
C GLN A 140 5.52 -11.83 21.98
N VAL A 141 4.93 -12.73 22.77
CA VAL A 141 4.49 -12.44 24.14
C VAL A 141 5.74 -12.02 24.91
N GLN A 142 5.78 -10.75 25.29
CA GLN A 142 6.79 -10.14 26.14
C GLN A 142 6.69 -10.84 27.51
N GLN A 143 7.61 -11.78 27.79
CA GLN A 143 7.71 -12.39 29.11
C GLN A 143 8.37 -11.38 30.05
N GLY A 144 7.59 -10.93 31.04
CA GLY A 144 8.10 -10.36 32.28
C GLY A 144 8.46 -11.44 33.28
#